data_AF-A0A0K2VZH3-F1
#
_entry.id   AF-A0A0K2VZH3-F1
#
_cell.length_a   1.000
_cell.length_b   1.000
_cell.length_c   1.000
_cell.angle_alpha   90.00
_cell.angle_beta   90.00
_cell.angle_gamma   90.00
#
_symmetry.space_group_name_H-M   'P 1'
#
loop_
_entity.id
_entity.type
_entity.pdbx_description
1 polymer ?
#
loop_
_entity_poly.entity_id
_entity_poly.type
_entity_poly.pdbx_seq_one_letter_code
_entity_poly.pdbx_strand_id
1 'polypeptide(L)' 'MTSRNETYKLIALAILDKLPPSDELQIGQDRERMYIRVTNQVFSITVDEVTGFNELGDEAAIGATKEFMDKLPYPYTKA' A
#
# COMPACT_ATOMS: atom_id res chain seq x y z
N MET A 1 4.22 -10.52 13.44
CA MET A 1 4.12 -9.05 13.30
C MET A 1 4.94 -8.66 12.08
N THR A 2 4.28 -8.22 11.02
CA THR A 2 4.95 -7.76 9.80
C THR A 2 5.48 -6.36 10.04
N SER A 3 6.80 -6.14 9.90
CA SER A 3 7.38 -4.81 10.07
C SER A 3 6.98 -3.88 8.92
N ARG A 4 6.90 -2.58 9.16
CA ARG A 4 6.73 -1.56 8.09
C ARG A 4 7.57 -1.81 6.84
N ASN A 5 8.84 -2.18 7.00
CA ASN A 5 9.74 -2.50 5.87
C ASN A 5 9.28 -3.73 5.08
N GLU A 6 8.80 -4.76 5.77
CA GLU A 6 8.27 -5.97 5.13
C GLU A 6 6.97 -5.64 4.38
N THR A 7 6.12 -4.76 4.94
CA THR A 7 4.93 -4.26 4.25
C THR A 7 5.29 -3.51 2.97
N TYR A 8 6.25 -2.58 3.01
CA TYR A 8 6.71 -1.88 1.80
C TYR A 8 7.27 -2.84 0.75
N LYS A 9 8.04 -3.85 1.17
CA LYS A 9 8.56 -4.88 0.27
C LYS A 9 7.44 -5.67 -0.41
N LEU A 10 6.41 -6.08 0.33
CA LEU A 10 5.26 -6.80 -0.24
C LEU A 10 4.49 -5.95 -1.25
N ILE A 11 4.28 -4.66 -0.96
CA ILE A 11 3.64 -3.73 -1.89
C ILE A 11 4.50 -3.58 -3.17
N ALA A 12 5.81 -3.38 -3.02
CA ALA A 12 6.71 -3.25 -4.15
C ALA A 12 6.68 -4.49 -5.06
N LEU A 13 6.71 -5.70 -4.48
CA LEU A 13 6.62 -6.95 -5.24
C LEU A 13 5.28 -7.08 -5.98
N ALA A 14 4.16 -6.72 -5.33
CA ALA A 14 2.85 -6.76 -5.97
C ALA A 14 2.75 -5.78 -7.16
N ILE A 15 3.36 -4.61 -7.05
CA ILE A 15 3.41 -3.62 -8.14
C ILE A 15 4.24 -4.14 -9.30
N LEU A 16 5.43 -4.68 -9.03
CA LEU A 16 6.32 -5.23 -10.05
C LEU A 16 5.70 -6.43 -10.79
N ASP A 17 4.83 -7.20 -10.12
CA ASP A 17 4.09 -8.32 -10.73
C ASP A 17 2.97 -7.84 -11.67
N LYS A 18 2.31 -6.71 -11.36
CA LYS A 18 1.14 -6.22 -12.11
C LYS A 18 1.46 -5.20 -13.18
N LEU A 19 2.54 -4.44 -13.03
CA LEU A 19 2.94 -3.44 -14.00
C LEU A 19 3.92 -4.04 -15.01
N PRO A 20 3.81 -3.70 -16.31
CA PRO A 20 4.76 -4.18 -17.30
C PRO A 20 6.17 -3.71 -16.94
N PRO A 21 7.20 -4.57 -17.06
CA PRO A 21 8.58 -4.15 -16.89
C PRO A 21 8.90 -3.09 -17.94
N SER A 22 9.26 -1.91 -17.47
CA SER A 22 9.64 -0.75 -18.26
C SER A 22 10.80 -0.06 -17.55
N ASP A 23 11.75 0.49 -18.30
CA ASP A 23 12.83 1.33 -17.74
C ASP A 23 12.29 2.57 -17.00
N GLU A 24 11.01 2.87 -17.25
CA GLU A 24 10.28 3.95 -16.61
C GLU A 24 9.62 3.57 -15.29
N LEU A 25 9.61 2.28 -14.92
CA LEU A 25 9.13 1.80 -13.63
C LEU A 25 10.31 1.73 -12.65
N GLN A 26 10.32 2.62 -11.67
CA GLN A 26 11.34 2.64 -10.63
C GLN A 26 10.67 2.65 -9.26
N ILE A 27 11.11 1.75 -8.37
CA ILE A 27 10.63 1.70 -6.99
C ILE A 27 11.80 1.93 -6.06
N GLY A 28 11.63 2.82 -5.09
CA GLY A 28 12.60 3.11 -4.05
C GLY A 28 11.90 3.37 -2.72
N GLN A 29 12.67 3.39 -1.63
CA GLN A 29 12.15 3.73 -0.30
C GLN A 29 13.14 4.59 0.46
N ASP A 30 12.62 5.48 1.30
CA ASP A 30 13.37 6.11 2.39
C ASP A 30 12.97 5.46 3.73
N ARG A 31 13.24 6.12 4.87
CA ARG A 31 12.92 5.58 6.20
C ARG A 31 11.42 5.50 6.49
N GLU A 32 10.61 6.34 5.86
CA GLU A 32 9.20 6.52 6.20
C GLU A 32 8.27 6.23 5.04
N ARG A 33 8.75 6.29 3.79
CA ARG A 33 7.92 6.28 2.58
C ARG A 33 8.51 5.40 1.49
N MET A 34 7.63 4.84 0.68
CA MET A 34 7.97 4.20 -0.59
C MET A 34 7.61 5.13 -1.75
N TYR A 35 8.47 5.20 -2.75
CA TYR A 35 8.26 5.98 -3.96
C TYR A 35 8.15 5.06 -5.16
N ILE A 36 7.20 5.35 -6.04
CA ILE A 36 7.00 4.64 -7.29
C ILE A 36 7.01 5.68 -8.41
N ARG A 37 7.97 5.56 -9.31
CA ARG A 37 7.96 6.29 -10.57
C ARG A 37 7.35 5.41 -11.64
N VAL A 38 6.37 5.96 -12.35
CA VAL A 38 5.82 5.38 -13.58
C VAL A 38 5.90 6.48 -14.64
N THR A 39 6.74 6.28 -15.66
CA THR A 39 6.94 7.27 -16.73
C THR A 39 7.40 8.62 -16.15
N ASN A 40 6.55 9.64 -16.24
CA ASN A 40 6.81 11.01 -15.78
C ASN A 40 6.08 11.35 -14.48
N GLN A 41 5.49 10.36 -13.80
CA GLN A 41 4.73 10.54 -12.57
C GLN A 41 5.45 9.84 -11.42
N VAL A 42 5.49 10.52 -10.27
CA VAL A 42 6.04 9.98 -9.03
C VAL A 42 4.94 9.94 -7.98
N PHE A 43 4.72 8.76 -7.43
CA PHE A 43 3.77 8.49 -6.36
C PHE A 43 4.54 8.18 -5.08
N SER A 44 4.01 8.60 -3.93
CA SER A 44 4.54 8.23 -2.62
C SER A 44 3.49 7.46 -1.82
N ILE A 45 3.87 6.34 -1.24
CA ILE A 45 3.05 5.51 -0.36
C ILE A 45 3.62 5.59 1.06
N THR A 46 2.76 5.86 2.03
CA THR A 46 3.08 5.83 3.46
C THR A 46 2.22 4.76 4.12
N VAL A 47 2.83 3.91 4.96
CA VAL A 47 2.15 2.86 5.72
C VAL A 47 2.06 3.27 7.18
N ASP A 48 0.83 3.55 7.60
CA ASP A 48 0.49 3.71 9.01
C ASP A 48 0.09 2.35 9.58
N GLU A 49 0.83 1.89 10.60
CA GLU A 49 0.48 0.67 11.32
C GLU A 49 -0.70 0.98 12.26
N VAL A 50 -1.91 0.69 11.80
CA VAL A 50 -3.08 0.69 12.69
C VAL A 50 -2.99 -0.58 13.54
N THR A 51 -2.64 -0.41 14.80
CA THR A 51 -2.34 -1.49 15.76
C THR A 51 -3.52 -2.45 15.99
N GLY A 52 -4.73 -2.11 15.53
CA GLY A 52 -5.97 -2.84 15.80
C GLY A 52 -6.29 -4.03 14.89
N PHE A 53 -5.59 -4.25 13.77
CA PHE A 53 -5.97 -5.33 12.83
C PHE A 53 -5.43 -6.71 13.21
N ASN A 54 -4.33 -6.78 13.95
CA ASN A 54 -3.69 -8.06 14.28
C ASN A 54 -4.48 -8.91 15.30
N GLU A 55 -5.42 -8.30 16.04
CA GLU A 55 -6.26 -8.99 17.03
C GLU A 55 -7.64 -9.35 16.49
N LEU A 56 -7.99 -8.88 15.29
CA LEU A 56 -9.27 -9.12 14.64
C LEU A 56 -9.12 -10.33 13.71
N GLY A 57 -9.99 -11.35 13.86
CA GLY A 57 -10.05 -12.45 12.91
C GLY A 57 -10.36 -11.97 11.48
N ASP A 58 -10.13 -12.81 10.47
CA ASP A 58 -10.15 -12.42 9.05
C ASP A 58 -11.39 -11.62 8.62
N GLU A 59 -12.61 -12.03 9.03
CA GLU A 59 -13.84 -11.31 8.68
C GLU A 59 -13.93 -9.93 9.33
N ALA A 60 -13.51 -9.81 10.59
CA ALA A 60 -13.51 -8.55 11.32
C ALA A 60 -12.42 -7.61 10.79
N ALA A 61 -11.26 -8.16 10.41
CA ALA A 61 -10.18 -7.40 9.77
C ALA A 61 -10.58 -6.86 8.40
N ILE A 62 -11.28 -7.66 7.58
CA ILE A 62 -11.85 -7.22 6.30
C ILE A 62 -12.89 -6.11 6.52
N GLY A 63 -13.79 -6.27 7.51
CA GLY A 63 -14.79 -5.26 7.86
C GLY A 63 -14.17 -3.94 8.30
N ALA A 64 -13.22 -3.98 9.23
CA ALA A 64 -12.52 -2.79 9.70
C ALA A 64 -11.67 -2.13 8.61
N THR A 65 -11.13 -2.91 7.66
CA THR A 65 -10.39 -2.36 6.52
C THR A 65 -11.34 -1.61 5.59
N LYS A 66 -12.52 -2.18 5.29
CA LYS A 66 -13.55 -1.48 4.51
C LYS A 66 -14.00 -0.18 5.18
N GLU A 67 -14.29 -0.22 6.47
CA GLU A 67 -14.73 0.97 7.22
C GLU A 67 -13.65 2.06 7.25
N PHE A 68 -12.37 1.67 7.38
CA PHE A 68 -11.27 2.62 7.27
C PHE A 68 -11.19 3.26 5.88
N MET A 69 -11.28 2.45 4.83
CA MET A 69 -11.24 2.93 3.45
C MET A 69 -12.41 3.87 3.13
N ASP A 70 -13.60 3.61 3.68
CA ASP A 70 -14.79 4.45 3.53
C ASP A 70 -14.66 5.83 4.22
N LYS A 71 -13.81 5.94 5.25
CA LYS A 71 -13.55 7.20 5.98
C LYS A 71 -12.47 8.07 5.33
N LEU A 72 -11.80 7.59 4.28
CA LEU A 72 -10.83 8.41 3.56
C LEU A 72 -11.56 9.56 2.84
N PRO A 73 -10.98 10.78 2.80
CA PRO A 73 -11.65 11.95 2.23
C PRO A 73 -11.96 11.85 0.72
N TYR A 74 -11.31 10.93 0.00
CA TYR A 74 -11.51 10.68 -1.42
C TYR A 74 -11.37 9.18 -1.74
N PRO A 75 -12.33 8.32 -1.36
CA PRO A 75 -12.25 6.90 -1.61
C PRO A 75 -12.50 6.62 -3.10
N TYR A 76 -11.62 5.84 -3.73
CA TYR A 76 -11.84 5.37 -5.10
C TYR A 76 -12.95 4.31 -5.10
N THR A 77 -14.17 4.68 -5.49
CA THR A 77 -15.21 3.70 -5.83
C THR A 77 -14.95 3.18 -7.23
N LYS A 78 -14.89 1.85 -7.41
CA LYS A 78 -15.01 1.25 -8.75
C LYS A 78 -16.36 1.72 -9.33
N ALA A 79 -16.31 2.40 -10.47
CA ALA A 79 -17.49 2.69 -11.28
C ALA A 79 -18.09 1.39 -11.85
#